data_AF-A0AAD5W3J2-F1
#
_entry.id   AF-A0AAD5W3J2-F1
#
_cell.length_a   1.000
_cell.length_b   1.000
_cell.length_c   1.000
_cell.angle_alpha   90.00
_cell.angle_beta   90.00
_cell.angle_gamma   90.00
#
_symmetry.space_group_name_H-M   'P 1'
#
loop_
_entity.id
_entity.type
_entity.pdbx_description
1 polymer ?
#
loop_
_entity_poly.entity_id
_entity_poly.type
_entity_poly.pdbx_seq_one_letter_code
_entity_poly.pdbx_strand_id
1 'polypeptide(L)'
;MPGLGMGRRRPNNIVLVGLALALILFYALRNDTPEAPKLIPSPFRTVTRTETKTVTNTVHVTTVLKPEWDNFQESELEEHRYRPDGLLEVNHDGPHPIFKLMKDAEKEWEKKVQGASKTLVEAVREYRRRYKRDPPKGFDLWWEYAMEHNVQLPDEYDQIFHDLEPFWGIEPSDFLEIQAELETKFDSYTIGKAIRDAPVGIITYAFTEGRYDHLIAGCKQIIALLKDIEHLLPEFRMTVSPHDGPNRLSDWGVKHATLEAAAAKTHIEREALPKVTTTGWISACPPNSLARRIPINLDKPPPPSSKKTFIYDHKKTMDPCINPDLFYHHGQFLSHNNGPGPQTEMIPEFSYCSTTLHHNIRIPVPYGWVSDVNPRVEDPEFNDKSDERLLWRGSNTGIFHATHTRWQNAHRDFLVRYANEYEGTVDVLMPNVKENERVGAPRKLKKSSINSALFDIAFTKEPINCSERVCPKLLELYPWRPFMGQAQAGEYRYVLDVDGNGWSGRFKRLITSNALIFKSTIYPEWFTDRVQSWVHFVPVQVDLSDLYDALMFFRGDGNGEGSHEDLGRKIAMAGREWSLKYWRKEDLNAYFFRLILEYARLMSKDRAAMSYTPNI
;
A
#
# COMPACT_ATOMS: atom_id res chain seq x y z
N MET A 1 18.23 0.31 56.89
CA MET A 1 19.33 -0.30 57.66
C MET A 1 20.48 -0.63 56.73
N PRO A 2 21.62 0.08 56.81
CA PRO A 2 22.84 -0.24 56.09
C PRO A 2 23.87 -0.93 57.01
N GLY A 3 24.69 -1.82 56.46
CA GLY A 3 25.94 -2.31 57.07
C GLY A 3 26.87 -2.76 55.93
N LEU A 4 27.93 -2.00 55.62
CA LEU A 4 29.28 -1.99 56.20
C LEU A 4 30.13 -3.22 55.81
N GLY A 5 31.27 -2.97 55.13
CA GLY A 5 32.32 -3.97 54.95
C GLY A 5 33.36 -3.68 53.87
N MET A 6 34.22 -2.68 54.09
CA MET A 6 35.49 -2.48 53.35
C MET A 6 36.49 -3.63 53.56
N GLY A 7 37.39 -3.87 52.58
CA GLY A 7 38.81 -4.02 52.93
C GLY A 7 39.66 -5.08 52.19
N ARG A 8 40.34 -4.61 51.12
CA ARG A 8 41.78 -4.79 50.79
C ARG A 8 42.41 -6.19 50.71
N ARG A 9 43.07 -6.45 49.56
CA ARG A 9 44.52 -6.78 49.48
C ARG A 9 45.13 -6.24 48.17
N ARG A 10 46.29 -5.59 48.32
CA ARG A 10 47.27 -5.06 47.33
C ARG A 10 48.39 -6.12 47.13
N PRO A 11 49.50 -5.89 46.40
CA PRO A 11 49.77 -5.24 45.09
C PRO A 11 50.82 -6.02 44.23
N ASN A 12 51.36 -5.38 43.17
CA ASN A 12 52.65 -5.60 42.45
C ASN A 12 52.68 -6.74 41.39
N ASN A 13 53.35 -6.66 40.23
CA ASN A 13 54.25 -5.69 39.59
C ASN A 13 54.48 -6.10 38.11
N ILE A 14 54.65 -5.12 37.20
CA ILE A 14 55.72 -4.96 36.17
C ILE A 14 56.01 -6.20 35.27
N VAL A 15 55.91 -6.17 33.93
CA VAL A 15 56.97 -5.76 32.98
C VAL A 15 56.43 -5.86 31.53
N LEU A 16 56.66 -4.77 30.76
CA LEU A 16 56.63 -4.67 29.30
C LEU A 16 57.62 -5.64 28.62
N VAL A 17 57.35 -6.11 27.40
CA VAL A 17 58.25 -6.06 26.21
C VAL A 17 57.57 -6.83 25.07
N GLY A 18 57.41 -6.19 23.91
CA GLY A 18 56.97 -6.88 22.69
C GLY A 18 56.40 -6.01 21.58
N LEU A 19 56.94 -4.80 21.36
CA LEU A 19 56.72 -4.01 20.14
C LEU A 19 58.01 -4.10 19.29
N ALA A 20 57.84 -4.19 17.97
CA ALA A 20 58.83 -4.08 16.88
C ALA A 20 59.34 -5.40 16.25
N LEU A 21 58.75 -5.73 15.10
CA LEU A 21 59.32 -6.33 13.88
C LEU A 21 58.17 -6.27 12.85
N ALA A 22 57.86 -5.16 12.18
CA ALA A 22 58.64 -4.43 11.17
C ALA A 22 59.22 -5.33 10.06
N LEU A 23 58.53 -5.31 8.91
CA LEU A 23 59.14 -4.99 7.62
C LEU A 23 60.28 -5.91 7.12
N ILE A 24 60.02 -7.19 6.82
CA ILE A 24 60.67 -7.90 5.69
C ILE A 24 59.72 -8.99 5.19
N LEU A 25 58.80 -8.65 4.28
CA LEU A 25 58.20 -9.56 3.31
C LEU A 25 57.63 -8.74 2.14
N PHE A 26 58.43 -7.78 1.70
CA PHE A 26 58.35 -7.09 0.43
C PHE A 26 59.64 -7.44 -0.29
N TYR A 27 59.62 -8.52 -1.07
CA TYR A 27 60.60 -8.98 -2.09
C TYR A 27 60.71 -10.50 -2.09
N ALA A 28 59.82 -11.16 -2.83
CA ALA A 28 60.10 -12.32 -3.68
C ALA A 28 58.76 -12.83 -4.23
N LEU A 29 58.75 -13.25 -5.49
CA LEU A 29 57.61 -13.75 -6.26
C LEU A 29 56.75 -12.65 -6.92
N ARG A 30 57.41 -11.83 -7.74
CA ARG A 30 56.79 -11.13 -8.86
C ARG A 30 57.57 -11.49 -10.12
N ASN A 31 57.06 -12.45 -10.88
CA ASN A 31 57.40 -12.68 -12.28
C ASN A 31 56.27 -13.55 -12.85
N ASP A 32 55.27 -12.90 -13.43
CA ASP A 32 54.48 -13.45 -14.52
C ASP A 32 53.98 -12.28 -15.37
N THR A 33 54.45 -12.25 -16.60
CA THR A 33 54.16 -11.28 -17.65
C THR A 33 52.76 -11.53 -18.24
N PRO A 34 51.93 -10.51 -18.50
CA PRO A 34 50.77 -10.65 -19.37
C PRO A 34 51.17 -10.38 -20.82
N GLU A 35 51.04 -11.39 -21.68
CA GLU A 35 51.09 -11.25 -23.14
C GLU A 35 49.91 -10.40 -23.64
N ALA A 36 50.21 -9.48 -24.56
CA ALA A 36 49.24 -8.62 -25.23
C ALA A 36 48.36 -9.40 -26.24
N PRO A 37 47.07 -9.06 -26.39
CA PRO A 37 46.22 -9.67 -27.40
C PRO A 37 46.62 -9.22 -28.82
N LYS A 38 46.87 -10.21 -29.69
CA LYS A 38 47.15 -10.03 -31.12
C LYS A 38 45.89 -9.57 -31.86
N LEU A 39 45.98 -8.40 -32.47
CA LEU A 39 45.05 -7.88 -33.48
C LEU A 39 45.03 -8.82 -34.71
N ILE A 40 43.85 -9.28 -35.10
CA ILE A 40 43.60 -9.97 -36.38
C ILE A 40 42.97 -8.96 -37.35
N PRO A 41 43.50 -8.80 -38.58
CA PRO A 41 43.13 -7.72 -39.48
C PRO A 41 41.81 -7.96 -40.24
N SER A 42 41.09 -6.85 -40.45
CA SER A 42 39.95 -6.70 -41.35
C SER A 42 40.36 -6.88 -42.82
N PRO A 43 39.54 -7.55 -43.66
CA PRO A 43 39.70 -7.50 -45.10
C PRO A 43 38.71 -6.49 -45.72
N PHE A 44 39.03 -5.19 -45.65
CA PHE A 44 38.51 -4.23 -46.63
C PHE A 44 39.31 -4.37 -47.92
N ARG A 45 38.71 -5.00 -48.93
CA ARG A 45 39.27 -5.06 -50.28
C ARG A 45 38.69 -3.90 -51.09
N THR A 46 39.50 -2.87 -51.26
CA THR A 46 39.27 -1.82 -52.26
C THR A 46 39.75 -2.37 -53.61
N VAL A 47 38.85 -2.47 -54.60
CA VAL A 47 39.22 -2.70 -56.01
C VAL A 47 38.58 -1.60 -56.86
N THR A 48 39.47 -0.69 -57.24
CA THR A 48 39.62 -0.01 -58.53
C THR A 48 38.42 0.13 -59.48
N ARG A 49 38.07 1.41 -59.66
CA ARG A 49 37.44 2.05 -60.81
C ARG A 49 38.08 1.60 -62.13
N THR A 50 37.27 1.05 -63.04
CA THR A 50 37.64 0.92 -64.46
C THR A 50 36.45 1.28 -65.35
N GLU A 51 36.66 2.36 -66.10
CA GLU A 51 36.19 2.68 -67.46
C GLU A 51 34.71 2.54 -67.86
N THR A 52 34.13 3.73 -68.03
CA THR A 52 33.06 4.10 -68.96
C THR A 52 33.23 3.51 -70.36
N LYS A 53 32.22 2.78 -70.83
CA LYS A 53 31.89 2.68 -72.26
C LYS A 53 30.43 3.07 -72.47
N THR A 54 30.26 4.18 -73.17
CA THR A 54 29.03 4.70 -73.75
C THR A 54 28.57 3.78 -74.88
N VAL A 55 27.34 3.28 -74.80
CA VAL A 55 26.60 2.77 -75.96
C VAL A 55 25.22 3.41 -75.96
N THR A 56 24.90 4.05 -77.07
CA THR A 56 23.72 4.86 -77.34
C THR A 56 22.46 4.04 -77.63
N ASN A 57 21.35 4.49 -77.03
CA ASN A 57 19.95 4.49 -77.48
C ASN A 57 19.36 3.27 -78.21
N THR A 58 18.32 2.69 -77.61
CA THR A 58 16.97 2.76 -78.20
C THR A 58 15.89 2.49 -77.15
N VAL A 59 14.88 3.36 -77.14
CA VAL A 59 13.74 3.34 -76.22
C VAL A 59 12.75 2.27 -76.67
N HIS A 60 12.45 1.33 -75.79
CA HIS A 60 11.19 0.58 -75.80
C HIS A 60 10.44 0.88 -74.51
N VAL A 61 9.33 1.60 -74.68
CA VAL A 61 8.35 1.88 -73.64
C VAL A 61 7.63 0.57 -73.36
N THR A 62 8.13 -0.18 -72.38
CA THR A 62 7.36 -1.25 -71.75
C THR A 62 6.66 -0.61 -70.56
N THR A 63 5.33 -0.56 -70.59
CA THR A 63 4.49 -0.21 -69.45
C THR A 63 4.86 -1.07 -68.25
N VAL A 64 5.67 -0.50 -67.35
CA VAL A 64 5.93 -1.08 -66.03
C VAL A 64 4.65 -0.88 -65.23
N LEU A 65 3.98 -2.00 -64.95
CA LEU A 65 2.92 -2.07 -63.95
C LEU A 65 3.46 -1.41 -62.67
N LYS A 66 2.80 -0.33 -62.21
CA LYS A 66 3.02 0.21 -60.88
C LYS A 66 2.86 -0.95 -59.89
N PRO A 67 3.80 -1.16 -58.95
CA PRO A 67 3.45 -1.91 -57.75
C PRO A 67 2.32 -1.13 -57.09
N GLU A 68 1.16 -1.76 -56.91
CA GLU A 68 0.20 -1.33 -55.91
C GLU A 68 0.96 -1.38 -54.58
N TRP A 69 1.38 -0.20 -54.11
CA TRP A 69 1.70 -0.03 -52.71
C TRP A 69 0.35 -0.12 -52.00
N ASP A 70 -0.04 -1.34 -51.69
CA ASP A 70 -1.17 -1.62 -50.84
C ASP A 70 -1.10 -0.72 -49.61
N ASN A 71 -2.22 -0.06 -49.35
CA ASN A 71 -2.51 0.68 -48.14
C ASN A 71 -2.08 -0.14 -46.92
N PHE A 72 -0.90 0.12 -46.36
CA PHE A 72 -0.72 -0.06 -44.93
C PHE A 72 -1.57 1.03 -44.27
N GLN A 73 -2.86 0.76 -44.09
CA GLN A 73 -3.57 1.37 -42.98
C GLN A 73 -2.75 1.01 -41.74
N GLU A 74 -2.14 2.00 -41.10
CA GLU A 74 -1.74 1.89 -39.70
C GLU A 74 -2.98 1.38 -38.98
N SER A 75 -2.97 0.10 -38.62
CA SER A 75 -4.08 -0.50 -37.90
C SER A 75 -4.24 0.28 -36.60
N GLU A 76 -5.41 0.88 -36.38
CA GLU A 76 -5.71 1.51 -35.10
C GLU A 76 -5.47 0.48 -33.99
N LEU A 77 -4.72 0.88 -32.94
CA LEU A 77 -4.47 0.02 -31.79
C LEU A 77 -5.80 -0.31 -31.12
N GLU A 78 -5.97 -1.57 -30.72
CA GLU A 78 -7.19 -1.99 -30.03
C GLU A 78 -7.21 -1.52 -28.56
N GLU A 79 -8.41 -1.41 -27.98
CA GLU A 79 -8.57 -1.01 -26.59
C GLU A 79 -8.42 -2.18 -25.60
N HIS A 80 -7.95 -1.85 -24.40
CA HIS A 80 -7.97 -2.76 -23.26
C HIS A 80 -9.37 -2.84 -22.63
N ARG A 81 -9.62 -3.91 -21.86
CA ARG A 81 -10.92 -4.12 -21.23
C ARG A 81 -10.89 -3.85 -19.73
N TYR A 82 -11.60 -2.82 -19.29
CA TYR A 82 -11.81 -2.53 -17.86
C TYR A 82 -12.86 -3.48 -17.29
N ARG A 83 -12.48 -4.27 -16.27
CA ARG A 83 -13.34 -5.24 -15.60
C ARG A 83 -14.02 -4.61 -14.37
N PRO A 84 -15.20 -5.11 -13.95
CA PRO A 84 -15.92 -4.56 -12.79
C PRO A 84 -15.22 -4.79 -11.45
N ASP A 85 -14.23 -5.68 -11.39
CA ASP A 85 -13.46 -6.05 -10.19
C ASP A 85 -12.27 -5.12 -9.90
N GLY A 86 -12.06 -4.10 -10.73
CA GLY A 86 -10.97 -3.12 -10.60
C GLY A 86 -9.72 -3.45 -11.41
N LEU A 87 -9.74 -4.53 -12.21
CA LEU A 87 -8.64 -4.92 -13.09
C LEU A 87 -8.86 -4.47 -14.55
N LEU A 88 -7.79 -4.05 -15.21
CA LEU A 88 -7.72 -3.82 -16.64
C LEU A 88 -7.11 -5.07 -17.28
N GLU A 89 -7.86 -5.75 -18.14
CA GLU A 89 -7.39 -6.89 -18.91
C GLU A 89 -6.73 -6.42 -20.21
N VAL A 90 -5.50 -6.87 -20.42
CA VAL A 90 -4.67 -6.42 -21.53
C VAL A 90 -5.17 -7.01 -22.84
N ASN A 91 -5.28 -6.13 -23.84
CA ASN A 91 -5.41 -6.51 -25.24
C ASN A 91 -4.03 -6.42 -25.88
N HIS A 92 -3.53 -7.53 -26.43
CA HIS A 92 -2.19 -7.61 -27.00
C HIS A 92 -2.03 -6.80 -28.30
N ASP A 93 -3.13 -6.47 -28.98
CA ASP A 93 -3.15 -5.59 -30.15
C ASP A 93 -3.32 -4.10 -29.78
N GLY A 94 -3.41 -3.80 -28.48
CA GLY A 94 -3.40 -2.45 -27.93
C GLY A 94 -2.00 -1.96 -27.53
N PRO A 95 -1.89 -0.72 -27.01
CA PRO A 95 -0.65 -0.18 -26.45
C PRO A 95 -0.24 -0.89 -25.16
N HIS A 96 0.92 -0.55 -24.59
CA HIS A 96 1.21 -1.00 -23.22
C HIS A 96 0.22 -0.35 -22.23
N PRO A 97 -0.46 -1.11 -21.34
CA PRO A 97 -1.57 -0.61 -20.54
C PRO A 97 -1.21 0.52 -19.57
N ILE A 98 0.04 0.57 -19.11
CA ILE A 98 0.50 1.59 -18.15
C ILE A 98 0.40 3.01 -18.71
N PHE A 99 0.62 3.22 -20.02
CA PHE A 99 0.43 4.55 -20.62
C PHE A 99 -0.99 5.08 -20.40
N LYS A 100 -1.98 4.22 -20.69
CA LYS A 100 -3.40 4.57 -20.51
C LYS A 100 -3.77 4.75 -19.04
N LEU A 101 -3.28 3.86 -18.17
CA LEU A 101 -3.54 3.93 -16.72
C LEU A 101 -3.01 5.22 -16.10
N MET A 102 -1.79 5.65 -16.47
CA MET A 102 -1.22 6.92 -16.04
C MET A 102 -2.06 8.11 -16.54
N LYS A 103 -2.38 8.14 -17.83
CA LYS A 103 -3.16 9.23 -18.45
C LYS A 103 -4.55 9.38 -17.82
N ASP A 104 -5.24 8.27 -17.57
CA ASP A 104 -6.55 8.29 -16.93
C ASP A 104 -6.45 8.77 -15.48
N ALA A 105 -5.46 8.26 -14.73
CA ALA A 105 -5.27 8.64 -13.35
C ALA A 105 -4.88 10.12 -13.18
N GLU A 106 -4.07 10.67 -14.10
CA GLU A 106 -3.75 12.10 -14.14
C GLU A 106 -5.00 12.94 -14.37
N LYS A 107 -5.85 12.53 -15.32
CA LYS A 107 -7.13 13.20 -15.58
C LYS A 107 -8.07 13.14 -14.38
N GLU A 108 -8.15 12.01 -13.69
CA GLU A 108 -8.95 11.86 -12.47
C GLU A 108 -8.41 12.73 -11.32
N TRP A 109 -7.09 12.78 -11.16
CA TRP A 109 -6.43 13.62 -10.17
C TRP A 109 -6.65 15.11 -10.42
N GLU A 110 -6.48 15.57 -11.67
CA GLU A 110 -6.74 16.95 -12.05
C GLU A 110 -8.19 17.34 -11.79
N LYS A 111 -9.15 16.48 -12.15
CA LYS A 111 -10.57 16.70 -11.87
C LYS A 111 -10.85 16.80 -10.38
N LYS A 112 -10.21 15.96 -9.55
CA LYS A 112 -10.34 15.98 -8.09
C LYS A 112 -9.83 17.30 -7.50
N VAL A 113 -8.63 17.72 -7.89
CA VAL A 113 -8.02 18.96 -7.40
C VAL A 113 -8.80 20.19 -7.87
N GLN A 114 -9.24 20.24 -9.13
CA GLN A 114 -10.02 21.36 -9.66
C GLN A 114 -11.42 21.46 -9.07
N GLY A 115 -12.01 20.32 -8.67
CA GLY A 115 -13.34 20.22 -8.09
C GLY A 115 -13.41 20.52 -6.60
N ALA A 116 -12.28 20.72 -5.92
CA ALA A 116 -12.24 21.02 -4.49
C ALA A 116 -12.95 22.34 -4.16
N SER A 117 -13.80 22.31 -3.15
CA SER A 117 -14.53 23.47 -2.63
C SER A 117 -13.58 24.58 -2.19
N LYS A 118 -13.95 25.84 -2.48
CA LYS A 118 -13.15 27.03 -2.15
C LYS A 118 -13.81 27.90 -1.10
N THR A 119 -15.09 27.66 -0.83
CA THR A 119 -15.87 28.39 0.19
C THR A 119 -16.64 27.42 1.07
N LEU A 120 -16.98 27.85 2.29
CA LEU A 120 -17.80 27.07 3.20
C LEU A 120 -19.14 26.67 2.55
N VAL A 121 -19.77 27.58 1.80
CA VAL A 121 -21.05 27.32 1.12
C VAL A 121 -20.91 26.22 0.06
N GLU A 122 -19.82 26.23 -0.71
CA GLU A 122 -19.51 25.16 -1.66
C GLU A 122 -19.29 23.83 -0.94
N ALA A 123 -18.50 23.82 0.14
CA ALA A 123 -18.21 22.62 0.92
C ALA A 123 -19.47 22.02 1.57
N VAL A 124 -20.39 22.84 2.08
CA VAL A 124 -21.71 22.38 2.57
C VAL A 124 -22.52 21.76 1.43
N ARG A 125 -22.55 22.41 0.25
CA ARG A 125 -23.29 21.90 -0.92
C ARG A 125 -22.71 20.56 -1.39
N GLU A 126 -21.39 20.46 -1.46
CA GLU A 126 -20.70 19.27 -1.89
C GLU A 126 -20.88 18.12 -0.89
N TYR A 127 -20.78 18.40 0.41
CA TYR A 127 -21.09 17.43 1.46
C TYR A 127 -22.52 16.88 1.34
N ARG A 128 -23.53 17.75 1.16
CA ARG A 128 -24.92 17.33 0.92
C ARG A 128 -25.07 16.51 -0.36
N ARG A 129 -24.37 16.89 -1.42
CA ARG A 129 -24.38 16.18 -2.71
C ARG A 129 -23.82 14.77 -2.55
N ARG A 130 -22.68 14.61 -1.85
CA ARG A 130 -22.00 13.32 -1.61
C ARG A 130 -22.78 12.44 -0.65
N TYR A 131 -23.07 12.93 0.55
CA TYR A 131 -23.49 12.10 1.69
C TYR A 131 -24.98 12.17 2.00
N LYS A 132 -25.75 12.97 1.25
CA LYS A 132 -27.21 13.10 1.39
C LYS A 132 -27.69 13.50 2.79
N ARG A 133 -26.81 14.17 3.56
CA ARG A 133 -27.08 14.69 4.91
C ARG A 133 -26.43 16.06 5.10
N ASP A 134 -26.88 16.79 6.11
CA ASP A 134 -26.24 18.05 6.53
C ASP A 134 -24.91 17.78 7.25
N PRO A 135 -23.89 18.65 7.11
CA PRO A 135 -22.62 18.51 7.84
C PRO A 135 -22.82 18.50 9.36
N PRO A 136 -21.86 17.98 10.14
CA PRO A 136 -21.97 17.94 11.60
C PRO A 136 -21.76 19.34 12.18
N LYS A 137 -22.36 19.62 13.34
CA LYS A 137 -22.11 20.85 14.11
C LYS A 137 -20.60 21.03 14.34
N GLY A 138 -20.10 22.26 14.14
CA GLY A 138 -18.66 22.56 14.14
C GLY A 138 -17.98 22.40 12.78
N PHE A 139 -18.72 22.10 11.71
CA PHE A 139 -18.18 22.03 10.35
C PHE A 139 -17.58 23.35 9.86
N ASP A 140 -18.12 24.48 10.30
CA ASP A 140 -17.55 25.82 10.10
C ASP A 140 -16.18 25.98 10.78
N LEU A 141 -16.04 25.56 12.04
CA LEU A 141 -14.75 25.57 12.75
C LEU A 141 -13.72 24.65 12.08
N TRP A 142 -14.16 23.47 11.63
CA TRP A 142 -13.32 22.56 10.85
C TRP A 142 -12.90 23.19 9.51
N TRP A 143 -13.81 23.90 8.84
CA TRP A 143 -13.50 24.59 7.59
C TRP A 143 -12.49 25.72 7.80
N GLU A 144 -12.65 26.52 8.85
CA GLU A 144 -11.68 27.56 9.23
C GLU A 144 -10.29 26.96 9.45
N TYR A 145 -10.20 25.87 10.23
CA TYR A 145 -8.94 25.13 10.43
C TYR A 145 -8.35 24.63 9.10
N ALA A 146 -9.18 24.02 8.24
CA ALA A 146 -8.73 23.51 6.95
C ALA A 146 -8.15 24.62 6.07
N MET A 147 -8.75 25.81 6.07
CA MET A 147 -8.27 26.95 5.29
C MET A 147 -7.02 27.58 5.89
N GLU A 148 -6.99 27.80 7.21
CA GLU A 148 -5.82 28.36 7.92
C GLU A 148 -4.56 27.52 7.71
N HIS A 149 -4.70 26.20 7.72
CA HIS A 149 -3.60 25.25 7.54
C HIS A 149 -3.41 24.78 6.08
N ASN A 150 -4.11 25.39 5.12
CA ASN A 150 -3.98 25.13 3.69
C ASN A 150 -4.19 23.64 3.32
N VAL A 151 -5.22 23.00 3.87
CA VAL A 151 -5.63 21.62 3.54
C VAL A 151 -6.30 21.59 2.17
N GLN A 152 -5.66 20.93 1.20
CA GLN A 152 -5.97 21.07 -0.23
C GLN A 152 -7.21 20.28 -0.72
N LEU A 153 -7.60 19.20 -0.04
CA LEU A 153 -8.72 18.34 -0.43
C LEU A 153 -9.81 18.33 0.65
N PRO A 154 -10.53 19.45 0.85
CA PRO A 154 -11.53 19.57 1.91
C PRO A 154 -12.77 18.67 1.70
N ASP A 155 -13.02 18.18 0.49
CA ASP A 155 -14.20 17.35 0.20
C ASP A 155 -13.91 15.84 0.21
N GLU A 156 -12.64 15.42 0.25
CA GLU A 156 -12.25 14.01 0.07
C GLU A 156 -12.14 13.28 1.42
N TYR A 157 -13.30 13.12 2.08
CA TYR A 157 -13.47 12.43 3.37
C TYR A 157 -14.40 11.21 3.27
N ASP A 158 -14.57 10.65 2.06
CA ASP A 158 -15.50 9.55 1.78
C ASP A 158 -15.23 8.32 2.65
N GLN A 159 -13.98 8.06 3.03
CA GLN A 159 -13.64 6.97 3.94
C GLN A 159 -14.27 7.11 5.34
N ILE A 160 -14.37 8.34 5.89
CA ILE A 160 -15.09 8.58 7.16
C ILE A 160 -16.56 8.20 7.00
N PHE A 161 -17.17 8.66 5.91
CA PHE A 161 -18.57 8.35 5.61
C PHE A 161 -18.80 6.84 5.50
N HIS A 162 -18.01 6.13 4.69
CA HIS A 162 -18.16 4.69 4.50
C HIS A 162 -17.99 3.89 5.80
N ASP A 163 -17.07 4.31 6.68
CA ASP A 163 -16.84 3.64 7.96
C ASP A 163 -17.98 3.91 8.94
N LEU A 164 -18.56 5.12 8.93
CA LEU A 164 -19.60 5.51 9.88
C LEU A 164 -21.03 5.20 9.42
N GLU A 165 -21.26 5.01 8.12
CA GLU A 165 -22.59 4.84 7.54
C GLU A 165 -23.42 3.72 8.17
N PRO A 166 -22.88 2.52 8.42
CA PRO A 166 -23.67 1.45 9.01
C PRO A 166 -24.21 1.80 10.40
N PHE A 167 -23.58 2.70 11.15
CA PHE A 167 -24.00 3.06 12.50
C PHE A 167 -25.14 4.09 12.51
N TRP A 168 -25.35 4.79 11.40
CA TRP A 168 -26.48 5.72 11.25
C TRP A 168 -27.83 5.03 11.27
N GLY A 169 -27.89 3.76 10.87
CA GLY A 169 -29.13 2.98 10.91
C GLY A 169 -29.40 2.31 12.25
N ILE A 170 -28.51 2.39 13.23
CA ILE A 170 -28.73 1.82 14.56
C ILE A 170 -29.52 2.80 15.41
N GLU A 171 -30.49 2.29 16.17
CA GLU A 171 -31.24 3.08 17.14
C GLU A 171 -30.28 3.79 18.13
N PRO A 172 -30.41 5.11 18.34
CA PRO A 172 -29.44 5.86 19.15
C PRO A 172 -29.27 5.37 20.59
N SER A 173 -30.30 4.81 21.23
CA SER A 173 -30.15 4.17 22.55
C SER A 173 -29.21 2.97 22.50
N ASP A 174 -29.43 2.11 21.52
CA ASP A 174 -28.70 0.85 21.39
C ASP A 174 -27.24 1.11 21.01
N PHE A 175 -27.00 2.12 20.17
CA PHE A 175 -25.64 2.58 19.85
C PHE A 175 -24.86 2.96 21.12
N LEU A 176 -25.49 3.70 22.04
CA LEU A 176 -24.88 4.11 23.30
C LEU A 176 -24.65 2.94 24.26
N GLU A 177 -25.56 1.97 24.29
CA GLU A 177 -25.40 0.74 25.07
C GLU A 177 -24.25 -0.12 24.54
N ILE A 178 -24.22 -0.36 23.22
CA ILE A 178 -23.11 -1.09 22.55
C ILE A 178 -21.78 -0.38 22.80
N GLN A 179 -21.75 0.96 22.76
CA GLN A 179 -20.55 1.73 23.06
C GLN A 179 -20.10 1.52 24.51
N ALA A 180 -21.01 1.58 25.49
CA ALA A 180 -20.70 1.35 26.89
C ALA A 180 -20.19 -0.08 27.14
N GLU A 181 -20.79 -1.09 26.51
CA GLU A 181 -20.31 -2.47 26.54
C GLU A 181 -18.89 -2.59 25.96
N LEU A 182 -18.65 -1.94 24.81
CA LEU A 182 -17.36 -1.96 24.13
C LEU A 182 -16.23 -1.36 24.98
N GLU A 183 -16.49 -0.36 25.82
CA GLU A 183 -15.49 0.21 26.74
C GLU A 183 -14.96 -0.81 27.78
N THR A 184 -15.71 -1.89 28.02
CA THR A 184 -15.32 -2.97 28.94
C THR A 184 -14.68 -4.16 28.23
N LYS A 185 -14.65 -4.15 26.89
CA LYS A 185 -14.12 -5.25 26.08
C LYS A 185 -12.63 -5.44 26.35
N PHE A 186 -12.25 -6.67 26.63
CA PHE A 186 -10.85 -7.07 26.82
C PHE A 186 -9.96 -6.56 25.67
N ASP A 187 -8.78 -6.04 26.03
CA ASP A 187 -7.84 -5.39 25.12
C ASP A 187 -8.48 -4.25 24.33
N SER A 188 -9.01 -3.25 25.04
CA SER A 188 -9.49 -1.99 24.48
C SER A 188 -9.14 -0.80 25.38
N TYR A 189 -9.12 0.39 24.79
CA TYR A 189 -9.03 1.66 25.51
C TYR A 189 -9.87 2.74 24.83
N THR A 190 -10.30 3.73 25.59
CA THR A 190 -11.13 4.83 25.07
C THR A 190 -10.39 6.14 25.18
N ILE A 191 -10.19 6.81 24.04
CA ILE A 191 -9.72 8.20 23.97
C ILE A 191 -10.94 9.11 23.93
N GLY A 192 -10.92 10.23 24.65
CA GLY A 192 -12.04 11.15 24.60
C GLY A 192 -11.88 12.43 25.39
N LYS A 193 -12.97 13.18 25.44
CA LYS A 193 -13.19 14.33 26.33
C LYS A 193 -14.45 14.07 27.14
N ALA A 194 -14.32 14.04 28.46
CA ALA A 194 -15.45 13.77 29.37
C ALA A 194 -16.46 14.93 29.43
N ILE A 195 -15.96 16.16 29.32
CA ILE A 195 -16.72 17.41 29.21
C ILE A 195 -16.02 18.33 28.21
N ARG A 196 -16.73 19.29 27.61
CA ARG A 196 -16.21 20.18 26.57
C ARG A 196 -14.85 20.81 26.87
N ASP A 197 -14.65 21.32 28.09
CA ASP A 197 -13.43 22.05 28.45
C ASP A 197 -12.31 21.15 28.99
N ALA A 198 -12.52 19.83 29.07
CA ALA A 198 -11.47 18.89 29.46
C ALA A 198 -10.46 18.66 28.32
N PRO A 199 -9.18 18.41 28.63
CA PRO A 199 -8.21 17.98 27.62
C PRO A 199 -8.55 16.60 27.06
N VAL A 200 -8.07 16.30 25.86
CA VAL A 200 -8.19 14.95 25.29
C VAL A 200 -7.29 13.99 26.09
N GLY A 201 -7.85 12.86 26.51
CA GLY A 201 -7.12 11.86 27.29
C GLY A 201 -7.66 10.45 27.16
N ILE A 202 -7.03 9.53 27.90
CA ILE A 202 -7.56 8.17 28.08
C ILE A 202 -8.66 8.25 29.14
N ILE A 203 -9.87 7.86 28.76
CA ILE A 203 -11.04 7.89 29.63
C ILE A 203 -11.17 6.59 30.42
N THR A 204 -10.96 5.45 29.76
CA THR A 204 -10.98 4.12 30.36
C THR A 204 -10.19 3.13 29.52
N TYR A 205 -9.85 1.98 30.09
CA TYR A 205 -9.19 0.87 29.41
C TYR A 205 -9.50 -0.46 30.11
N ALA A 206 -9.43 -1.55 29.36
CA ALA A 206 -9.71 -2.91 29.82
C ALA A 206 -8.56 -3.86 29.46
N PHE A 207 -7.40 -3.67 30.10
CA PHE A 207 -6.19 -4.46 29.87
C PHE A 207 -5.89 -5.41 31.03
N THR A 208 -5.20 -6.51 30.73
CA THR A 208 -4.53 -7.31 31.77
C THR A 208 -3.43 -6.50 32.46
N GLU A 209 -3.21 -6.78 33.75
CA GLU A 209 -2.13 -6.19 34.54
C GLU A 209 -0.76 -6.35 33.83
N GLY A 210 0.06 -5.29 33.86
CA GLY A 210 1.38 -5.26 33.23
C GLY A 210 1.40 -5.04 31.70
N ARG A 211 0.24 -4.96 31.03
CA ARG A 211 0.17 -4.76 29.57
C ARG A 211 -0.02 -3.31 29.13
N TYR A 212 -0.33 -2.41 30.06
CA TYR A 212 -0.72 -1.02 29.78
C TYR A 212 0.28 -0.30 28.86
N ASP A 213 1.53 -0.18 29.27
CA ASP A 213 2.54 0.61 28.54
C ASP A 213 2.81 0.12 27.12
N HIS A 214 2.63 -1.18 26.86
CA HIS A 214 2.77 -1.76 25.53
C HIS A 214 1.56 -1.39 24.65
N LEU A 215 0.34 -1.53 25.17
CA LEU A 215 -0.89 -1.37 24.39
C LEU A 215 -1.28 0.09 24.14
N ILE A 216 -0.82 1.05 24.95
CA ILE A 216 -1.13 2.47 24.77
C ILE A 216 -0.13 3.24 23.89
N ALA A 217 0.87 2.58 23.30
CA ALA A 217 1.95 3.29 22.58
C ALA A 217 1.41 4.12 21.40
N GLY A 218 0.50 3.56 20.58
CA GLY A 218 -0.16 4.29 19.50
C GLY A 218 -1.11 5.37 20.02
N CYS A 219 -1.83 5.10 21.12
CA CYS A 219 -2.70 6.06 21.80
C CYS A 219 -1.97 7.35 22.17
N LYS A 220 -0.76 7.25 22.76
CA LYS A 220 0.05 8.42 23.13
C LYS A 220 0.33 9.34 21.93
N GLN A 221 0.56 8.78 20.75
CA GLN A 221 0.83 9.57 19.54
C GLN A 221 -0.44 10.25 19.01
N ILE A 222 -1.58 9.57 19.08
CA ILE A 222 -2.88 10.13 18.71
C ILE A 222 -3.25 11.28 19.64
N ILE A 223 -3.15 11.10 20.96
CA ILE A 223 -3.42 12.17 21.93
C ILE A 223 -2.49 13.36 21.70
N ALA A 224 -1.20 13.12 21.46
CA ALA A 224 -0.24 14.19 21.19
C ALA A 224 -0.60 15.00 19.94
N LEU A 225 -1.11 14.35 18.90
CA LEU A 225 -1.60 14.99 17.68
C LEU A 225 -2.88 15.83 17.96
N LEU A 226 -3.84 15.26 18.69
CA LEU A 226 -5.12 15.92 18.98
C LEU A 226 -5.01 17.16 19.86
N LYS A 227 -3.91 17.33 20.62
CA LYS A 227 -3.69 18.53 21.45
C LYS A 227 -3.76 19.84 20.67
N ASP A 228 -3.33 19.85 19.41
CA ASP A 228 -3.33 21.06 18.57
C ASP A 228 -4.76 21.57 18.30
N ILE A 229 -5.75 20.66 18.32
CA ILE A 229 -7.15 20.94 17.99
C ILE A 229 -8.11 20.70 19.15
N GLU A 230 -7.63 20.28 20.34
CA GLU A 230 -8.50 19.78 21.42
C GLU A 230 -9.52 20.82 21.93
N HIS A 231 -9.20 22.10 21.81
CA HIS A 231 -10.05 23.23 22.19
C HIS A 231 -11.23 23.44 21.22
N LEU A 232 -11.16 22.88 20.01
CA LEU A 232 -12.20 22.94 18.98
C LEU A 232 -13.12 21.69 19.02
N LEU A 233 -12.69 20.62 19.70
CA LEU A 233 -13.41 19.35 19.70
C LEU A 233 -14.57 19.34 20.72
N PRO A 234 -15.72 18.72 20.38
CA PRO A 234 -16.80 18.46 21.32
C PRO A 234 -16.46 17.32 22.29
N GLU A 235 -17.38 16.96 23.19
CA GLU A 235 -17.31 15.68 23.90
C GLU A 235 -17.36 14.51 22.92
N PHE A 236 -16.50 13.51 23.15
CA PHE A 236 -16.51 12.25 22.38
C PHE A 236 -15.85 11.14 23.19
N ARG A 237 -16.14 9.88 22.84
CA ARG A 237 -15.57 8.68 23.47
C ARG A 237 -15.25 7.62 22.42
N MET A 238 -14.04 7.65 21.91
CA MET A 238 -13.56 6.78 20.84
C MET A 238 -12.87 5.54 21.42
N THR A 239 -13.54 4.37 21.38
CA THR A 239 -12.96 3.11 21.87
C THR A 239 -12.17 2.42 20.76
N VAL A 240 -10.88 2.17 21.02
CA VAL A 240 -9.89 1.75 20.04
C VAL A 240 -9.34 0.37 20.40
N SER A 241 -9.20 -0.50 19.41
CA SER A 241 -8.41 -1.73 19.54
C SER A 241 -6.91 -1.41 19.49
N PRO A 242 -6.09 -1.89 20.44
CA PRO A 242 -4.65 -1.61 20.47
C PRO A 242 -3.85 -2.45 19.48
N HIS A 243 -4.48 -3.37 18.75
CA HIS A 243 -3.83 -4.37 17.90
C HIS A 243 -3.70 -3.89 16.44
N ASP A 244 -2.72 -4.44 15.72
CA ASP A 244 -2.42 -4.04 14.34
C ASP A 244 -3.58 -4.33 13.36
N GLY A 245 -4.20 -5.51 13.47
CA GLY A 245 -5.22 -5.98 12.53
C GLY A 245 -6.66 -5.70 12.98
N PRO A 246 -7.63 -5.67 12.05
CA PRO A 246 -9.04 -5.55 12.39
C PRO A 246 -9.61 -6.81 13.03
N ASN A 247 -10.73 -6.66 13.75
CA ASN A 247 -11.35 -7.74 14.52
C ASN A 247 -12.90 -7.71 14.50
N ARG A 248 -13.53 -6.74 13.80
CA ARG A 248 -14.98 -6.66 13.62
C ARG A 248 -15.43 -7.17 12.27
N LEU A 249 -15.32 -8.48 12.08
CA LEU A 249 -15.83 -9.13 10.88
C LEU A 249 -17.34 -8.89 10.77
N SER A 250 -17.79 -8.33 9.66
CA SER A 250 -19.21 -8.03 9.45
C SER A 250 -19.98 -9.30 9.08
N ASP A 251 -21.23 -9.39 9.51
CA ASP A 251 -22.23 -10.18 8.78
C ASP A 251 -22.88 -9.28 7.73
N TRP A 252 -23.05 -9.81 6.51
CA TRP A 252 -23.64 -9.04 5.41
C TRP A 252 -25.08 -8.64 5.70
N GLY A 253 -25.90 -9.54 6.25
CA GLY A 253 -27.32 -9.27 6.53
C GLY A 253 -27.48 -8.20 7.59
N VAL A 254 -26.71 -8.30 8.68
CA VAL A 254 -26.67 -7.29 9.75
C VAL A 254 -26.25 -5.93 9.19
N LYS A 255 -25.09 -5.85 8.52
CA LYS A 255 -24.57 -4.59 7.96
C LYS A 255 -25.50 -4.00 6.90
N HIS A 256 -26.11 -4.84 6.06
CA HIS A 256 -27.02 -4.39 5.02
C HIS A 256 -28.30 -3.80 5.61
N ALA A 257 -28.89 -4.44 6.62
CA ALA A 257 -30.08 -3.94 7.29
C ALA A 257 -29.85 -2.55 7.92
N THR A 258 -28.69 -2.32 8.56
CA THR A 258 -28.39 -1.00 9.13
C THR A 258 -28.09 0.04 8.04
N LEU A 259 -27.44 -0.34 6.93
CA LEU A 259 -27.26 0.55 5.77
C LEU A 259 -28.59 0.93 5.11
N GLU A 260 -29.55 -0.01 5.00
CA GLU A 260 -30.89 0.27 4.48
C GLU A 260 -31.65 1.23 5.38
N ALA A 261 -31.62 1.02 6.71
CA ALA A 261 -32.20 1.95 7.67
C ALA A 261 -31.56 3.34 7.58
N ALA A 262 -30.22 3.44 7.51
CA ALA A 262 -29.51 4.71 7.34
C ALA A 262 -29.94 5.44 6.06
N ALA A 263 -30.02 4.74 4.93
CA ALA A 263 -30.45 5.31 3.66
C ALA A 263 -31.91 5.77 3.68
N ALA A 264 -32.78 5.03 4.37
CA ALA A 264 -34.18 5.39 4.60
C ALA A 264 -34.38 6.51 5.64
N LYS A 265 -33.30 6.95 6.32
CA LYS A 265 -33.33 7.88 7.44
C LYS A 265 -34.21 7.39 8.61
N THR A 266 -34.17 6.08 8.85
CA THR A 266 -34.81 5.38 9.97
C THR A 266 -33.76 4.65 10.79
N HIS A 267 -34.20 3.97 11.85
CA HIS A 267 -33.33 3.13 12.66
C HIS A 267 -33.87 1.71 12.77
N ILE A 268 -32.99 0.77 13.10
CA ILE A 268 -33.30 -0.60 13.48
C ILE A 268 -32.82 -0.82 14.92
N GLU A 269 -33.71 -1.39 15.74
CA GLU A 269 -33.43 -1.80 17.11
C GLU A 269 -32.54 -3.05 17.13
N ARG A 270 -31.73 -3.21 18.18
CA ARG A 270 -30.78 -4.32 18.37
C ARG A 270 -31.46 -5.68 18.25
N GLU A 271 -32.64 -5.85 18.82
CA GLU A 271 -33.42 -7.09 18.79
C GLU A 271 -34.02 -7.41 17.42
N ALA A 272 -34.18 -6.40 16.57
CA ALA A 272 -34.72 -6.52 15.23
C ALA A 272 -33.65 -6.85 14.18
N LEU A 273 -32.36 -6.84 14.54
CA LEU A 273 -31.27 -7.16 13.64
C LEU A 273 -31.40 -8.59 13.07
N PRO A 274 -31.07 -8.81 11.79
CA PRO A 274 -31.07 -10.14 11.19
C PRO A 274 -30.17 -11.12 11.93
N LYS A 275 -30.63 -12.36 12.06
CA LYS A 275 -29.82 -13.43 12.64
C LYS A 275 -28.68 -13.81 11.70
N VAL A 276 -27.49 -13.97 12.25
CA VAL A 276 -26.33 -14.51 11.54
C VAL A 276 -26.60 -15.96 11.13
N THR A 277 -26.50 -16.24 9.83
CA THR A 277 -26.74 -17.59 9.27
C THR A 277 -25.52 -18.18 8.57
N THR A 278 -24.51 -17.37 8.29
CA THR A 278 -23.27 -17.75 7.61
C THR A 278 -22.08 -17.50 8.53
N THR A 279 -21.06 -18.36 8.50
CA THR A 279 -19.82 -18.17 9.26
C THR A 279 -18.62 -17.98 8.33
N GLY A 280 -17.50 -17.53 8.89
CA GLY A 280 -16.27 -17.32 8.14
C GLY A 280 -16.28 -16.05 7.29
N TRP A 281 -15.22 -15.84 6.53
CA TRP A 281 -14.99 -14.61 5.77
C TRP A 281 -16.12 -14.26 4.79
N ILE A 282 -16.72 -15.28 4.16
CA ILE A 282 -17.80 -15.10 3.20
C ILE A 282 -19.09 -14.56 3.82
N SER A 283 -19.24 -14.62 5.16
CA SER A 283 -20.38 -14.04 5.87
C SER A 283 -20.52 -12.54 5.64
N ALA A 284 -19.40 -11.82 5.49
CA ALA A 284 -19.36 -10.39 5.19
C ALA A 284 -19.74 -10.04 3.74
N CYS A 285 -19.79 -11.03 2.85
CA CYS A 285 -20.03 -10.80 1.43
C CYS A 285 -21.51 -10.83 1.04
N PRO A 286 -21.91 -10.05 0.02
CA PRO A 286 -23.25 -10.14 -0.56
C PRO A 286 -23.63 -11.54 -1.02
N PRO A 287 -24.90 -11.97 -0.90
CA PRO A 287 -25.39 -13.28 -1.35
C PRO A 287 -25.02 -13.63 -2.79
N ASN A 288 -24.99 -12.61 -3.65
CA ASN A 288 -24.70 -12.74 -5.08
C ASN A 288 -23.21 -12.47 -5.41
N SER A 289 -22.31 -12.33 -4.43
CA SER A 289 -20.90 -12.05 -4.69
C SER A 289 -20.18 -13.24 -5.33
N LEU A 290 -19.03 -12.98 -5.94
CA LEU A 290 -18.19 -14.05 -6.51
C LEU A 290 -17.70 -15.00 -5.41
N ALA A 291 -17.30 -14.46 -4.25
CA ALA A 291 -16.84 -15.24 -3.10
C ALA A 291 -17.88 -16.22 -2.54
N ARG A 292 -19.18 -15.93 -2.67
CA ARG A 292 -20.25 -16.87 -2.26
C ARG A 292 -20.60 -17.92 -3.32
N ARG A 293 -20.21 -17.69 -4.58
CA ARG A 293 -20.47 -18.61 -5.70
C ARG A 293 -19.36 -19.63 -5.90
N ILE A 294 -18.14 -19.32 -5.49
CA ILE A 294 -16.96 -20.17 -5.67
C ILE A 294 -16.58 -20.81 -4.32
N PRO A 295 -16.53 -22.14 -4.22
CA PRO A 295 -16.01 -22.81 -3.03
C PRO A 295 -14.55 -22.44 -2.77
N ILE A 296 -14.26 -21.87 -1.60
CA ILE A 296 -12.91 -21.52 -1.19
C ILE A 296 -12.26 -22.76 -0.54
N ASN A 297 -11.30 -23.37 -1.23
CA ASN A 297 -10.53 -24.50 -0.73
C ASN A 297 -9.05 -24.13 -0.57
N LEU A 298 -8.65 -23.72 0.63
CA LEU A 298 -7.28 -23.28 0.92
C LEU A 298 -6.20 -24.36 0.72
N ASP A 299 -6.57 -25.64 0.59
CA ASP A 299 -5.63 -26.74 0.27
C ASP A 299 -5.40 -26.89 -1.24
N LYS A 300 -6.25 -26.27 -2.07
CA LYS A 300 -6.17 -26.27 -3.53
C LYS A 300 -6.37 -24.85 -4.05
N PRO A 301 -5.35 -23.97 -3.94
CA PRO A 301 -5.43 -22.63 -4.49
C PRO A 301 -5.68 -22.68 -6.01
N PRO A 302 -6.41 -21.71 -6.56
CA PRO A 302 -6.63 -21.64 -8.00
C PRO A 302 -5.29 -21.48 -8.75
N PRO A 303 -5.18 -22.01 -9.98
CA PRO A 303 -4.00 -21.77 -10.79
C PRO A 303 -3.90 -20.27 -11.14
N PRO A 304 -2.68 -19.74 -11.34
CA PRO A 304 -2.50 -18.37 -11.80
C PRO A 304 -3.27 -18.10 -13.10
N SER A 305 -3.83 -16.90 -13.23
CA SER A 305 -4.48 -16.46 -14.47
C SER A 305 -3.49 -16.47 -15.63
N SER A 306 -3.92 -16.96 -16.79
CA SER A 306 -3.16 -16.85 -18.04
C SER A 306 -3.27 -15.47 -18.69
N LYS A 307 -4.26 -14.68 -18.27
CA LYS A 307 -4.49 -13.33 -18.78
C LYS A 307 -3.68 -12.31 -17.99
N LYS A 308 -3.11 -11.35 -18.71
CA LYS A 308 -2.42 -10.20 -18.12
C LYS A 308 -3.43 -9.15 -17.68
N THR A 309 -3.29 -8.71 -16.45
CA THR A 309 -4.15 -7.70 -15.83
C THR A 309 -3.32 -6.69 -15.05
N PHE A 310 -3.84 -5.47 -14.93
CA PHE A 310 -3.28 -4.40 -14.11
C PHE A 310 -4.39 -3.76 -13.28
N ILE A 311 -4.05 -3.22 -12.11
CA ILE A 311 -5.02 -2.52 -11.27
C ILE A 311 -5.35 -1.16 -11.88
N TYR A 312 -6.62 -0.88 -12.20
CA TYR A 312 -7.07 0.50 -12.51
C TYR A 312 -7.86 1.13 -11.35
N ASP A 313 -8.48 0.30 -10.49
CA ASP A 313 -9.21 0.74 -9.29
C ASP A 313 -8.74 -0.06 -8.08
N HIS A 314 -7.75 0.50 -7.37
CA HIS A 314 -7.06 -0.20 -6.29
C HIS A 314 -7.99 -0.54 -5.11
N LYS A 315 -8.98 0.30 -4.81
CA LYS A 315 -9.92 0.05 -3.72
C LYS A 315 -10.81 -1.17 -4.01
N LYS A 316 -11.25 -1.34 -5.26
CA LYS A 316 -12.01 -2.55 -5.66
C LYS A 316 -11.16 -3.81 -5.60
N THR A 317 -9.90 -3.76 -6.02
CA THR A 317 -9.04 -4.94 -5.98
C THR A 317 -8.71 -5.41 -4.56
N MET A 318 -8.94 -4.57 -3.53
CA MET A 318 -8.78 -4.94 -2.12
C MET A 318 -9.98 -5.72 -1.56
N ASP A 319 -11.10 -5.84 -2.29
CA ASP A 319 -12.31 -6.49 -1.79
C ASP A 319 -12.37 -8.00 -2.10
N PRO A 320 -12.26 -8.89 -1.09
CA PRO A 320 -12.31 -10.34 -1.31
C PRO A 320 -13.67 -10.85 -1.80
N CYS A 321 -14.75 -10.07 -1.64
CA CYS A 321 -16.07 -10.48 -2.11
C CYS A 321 -16.17 -10.50 -3.63
N ILE A 322 -15.42 -9.63 -4.31
CA ILE A 322 -15.30 -9.56 -5.76
C ILE A 322 -14.01 -10.21 -6.27
N ASN A 323 -12.94 -10.22 -5.46
CA ASN A 323 -11.64 -10.82 -5.77
C ASN A 323 -11.31 -11.96 -4.76
N PRO A 324 -11.96 -13.14 -4.85
CA PRO A 324 -11.81 -14.20 -3.84
C PRO A 324 -10.41 -14.82 -3.78
N ASP A 325 -9.57 -14.61 -4.79
CA ASP A 325 -8.17 -15.07 -4.79
C ASP A 325 -7.37 -14.50 -3.60
N LEU A 326 -7.78 -13.33 -3.07
CA LEU A 326 -7.17 -12.74 -1.88
C LEU A 326 -7.17 -13.69 -0.66
N PHE A 327 -8.18 -14.55 -0.52
CA PHE A 327 -8.25 -15.52 0.58
C PHE A 327 -7.09 -16.51 0.60
N TYR A 328 -6.43 -16.72 -0.54
CA TYR A 328 -5.34 -17.68 -0.71
C TYR A 328 -3.95 -17.07 -0.56
N HIS A 329 -3.84 -15.75 -0.67
CA HIS A 329 -2.56 -15.06 -0.82
C HIS A 329 -2.22 -14.08 0.30
N HIS A 330 -3.16 -13.78 1.20
CA HIS A 330 -2.92 -12.80 2.27
C HIS A 330 -3.01 -13.38 3.68
N GLY A 331 -2.00 -13.07 4.50
CA GLY A 331 -1.88 -13.57 5.87
C GLY A 331 -3.07 -13.23 6.79
N GLN A 332 -3.74 -12.08 6.59
CA GLN A 332 -5.00 -11.72 7.26
C GLN A 332 -6.05 -12.85 7.18
N PHE A 333 -6.23 -13.41 5.98
CA PHE A 333 -7.26 -14.41 5.72
C PHE A 333 -6.75 -15.82 6.06
N LEU A 334 -5.52 -16.13 5.64
CA LEU A 334 -4.87 -17.42 5.89
C LEU A 334 -4.70 -17.73 7.39
N SER A 335 -4.52 -16.71 8.24
CA SER A 335 -4.40 -16.88 9.70
C SER A 335 -5.65 -17.45 10.36
N HIS A 336 -6.82 -17.36 9.71
CA HIS A 336 -8.10 -17.77 10.30
C HIS A 336 -8.79 -18.88 9.51
N ASN A 337 -8.10 -19.55 8.57
CA ASN A 337 -8.69 -20.55 7.67
C ASN A 337 -9.96 -20.00 6.99
N ASN A 338 -11.14 -20.57 7.30
CA ASN A 338 -12.42 -20.13 6.76
C ASN A 338 -12.87 -18.76 7.28
N GLY A 339 -12.21 -18.21 8.31
CA GLY A 339 -12.51 -16.94 8.95
C GLY A 339 -13.18 -17.11 10.32
N PRO A 340 -13.18 -16.05 11.15
CA PRO A 340 -13.86 -16.06 12.44
C PRO A 340 -15.39 -16.04 12.27
N GLY A 341 -16.12 -16.16 13.39
CA GLY A 341 -17.55 -15.84 13.42
C GLY A 341 -17.76 -14.33 13.20
N PRO A 342 -18.71 -13.90 12.35
CA PRO A 342 -19.02 -12.49 12.21
C PRO A 342 -19.68 -11.93 13.46
N GLN A 343 -19.68 -10.60 13.60
CA GLN A 343 -20.43 -9.93 14.65
C GLN A 343 -21.95 -10.06 14.38
N THR A 344 -22.72 -10.20 15.46
CA THR A 344 -24.19 -10.23 15.42
C THR A 344 -24.81 -8.84 15.34
N GLU A 345 -24.00 -7.80 15.48
CA GLU A 345 -24.38 -6.40 15.46
C GLU A 345 -23.22 -5.53 14.97
N MET A 346 -23.52 -4.25 14.72
CA MET A 346 -22.53 -3.28 14.27
C MET A 346 -21.90 -2.59 15.49
N ILE A 347 -20.62 -2.89 15.76
CA ILE A 347 -19.90 -2.40 16.94
C ILE A 347 -18.94 -1.27 16.53
N PRO A 348 -19.06 -0.05 17.09
CA PRO A 348 -18.28 1.13 16.68
C PRO A 348 -16.86 1.13 17.27
N GLU A 349 -16.10 0.05 17.04
CA GLU A 349 -14.71 -0.04 17.48
C GLU A 349 -13.76 0.55 16.44
N PHE A 350 -12.91 1.47 16.90
CA PHE A 350 -11.88 2.08 16.09
C PHE A 350 -10.66 1.17 16.00
N SER A 351 -9.99 1.17 14.86
CA SER A 351 -8.76 0.40 14.66
C SER A 351 -7.79 1.14 13.77
N TYR A 352 -6.54 0.73 13.85
CA TYR A 352 -5.49 1.31 13.03
C TYR A 352 -5.57 0.93 11.55
N CYS A 353 -6.13 -0.25 11.24
CA CYS A 353 -6.53 -0.61 9.87
C CYS A 353 -7.78 -1.49 9.86
N SER A 354 -8.38 -1.62 8.68
CA SER A 354 -9.56 -2.46 8.47
C SER A 354 -9.66 -2.89 7.01
N THR A 355 -10.16 -4.10 6.75
CA THR A 355 -10.42 -4.58 5.37
C THR A 355 -11.88 -4.30 4.97
N THR A 356 -12.25 -4.53 3.71
CA THR A 356 -13.64 -4.36 3.24
C THR A 356 -14.64 -5.30 3.94
N LEU A 357 -14.16 -6.41 4.51
CA LEU A 357 -14.98 -7.37 5.26
C LEU A 357 -15.26 -6.94 6.70
N HIS A 358 -14.46 -6.02 7.24
CA HIS A 358 -14.59 -5.56 8.61
C HIS A 358 -15.29 -4.19 8.68
N HIS A 359 -15.94 -3.92 9.80
CA HIS A 359 -16.59 -2.63 10.06
C HIS A 359 -15.91 -1.83 11.17
N ASN A 360 -14.67 -2.17 11.52
CA ASN A 360 -13.88 -1.28 12.36
C ASN A 360 -13.76 0.10 11.71
N ILE A 361 -13.82 1.15 12.52
CA ILE A 361 -13.68 2.56 12.09
C ILE A 361 -12.20 2.90 11.99
N ARG A 362 -11.72 3.22 10.79
CA ARG A 362 -10.28 3.43 10.53
C ARG A 362 -9.84 4.80 11.03
N ILE A 363 -8.71 4.85 11.73
CA ILE A 363 -8.09 6.11 12.17
C ILE A 363 -6.74 6.36 11.49
N PRO A 364 -6.37 7.62 11.24
CA PRO A 364 -5.03 7.94 10.76
C PRO A 364 -4.01 7.80 11.90
N VAL A 365 -3.28 6.69 11.91
CA VAL A 365 -2.21 6.48 12.91
C VAL A 365 -0.91 7.11 12.42
N PRO A 366 -0.26 8.00 13.19
CA PRO A 366 1.03 8.60 12.83
C PRO A 366 2.22 7.63 13.00
N TYR A 367 1.99 6.33 12.82
CA TYR A 367 3.02 5.30 12.91
C TYR A 367 4.01 5.47 11.76
N GLY A 368 5.31 5.58 12.09
CA GLY A 368 6.35 5.77 11.08
C GLY A 368 6.25 7.10 10.33
N TRP A 369 5.49 8.08 10.85
CA TRP A 369 5.33 9.38 10.21
C TRP A 369 6.65 10.16 10.22
N VAL A 370 6.95 10.79 9.09
CA VAL A 370 8.09 11.70 8.90
C VAL A 370 7.63 12.97 8.20
N SER A 371 8.22 14.11 8.55
CA SER A 371 8.01 15.38 7.84
C SER A 371 8.74 15.39 6.50
N ASP A 372 9.96 14.87 6.47
CA ASP A 372 10.78 14.61 5.28
C ASP A 372 11.83 13.53 5.62
N VAL A 373 12.48 12.94 4.62
CA VAL A 373 13.68 12.11 4.79
C VAL A 373 14.87 13.01 5.11
N ASN A 374 15.54 12.78 6.23
CA ASN A 374 16.67 13.60 6.67
C ASN A 374 17.79 12.73 7.25
N PRO A 375 19.07 13.04 6.96
CA PRO A 375 19.53 14.14 6.10
C PRO A 375 19.29 13.87 4.60
N ARG A 376 19.04 14.91 3.78
CA ARG A 376 18.70 14.74 2.35
C ARG A 376 19.77 14.02 1.51
N VAL A 377 21.03 14.03 1.96
CA VAL A 377 22.12 13.28 1.31
C VAL A 377 21.87 11.76 1.36
N GLU A 378 21.05 11.27 2.29
CA GLU A 378 20.65 9.86 2.39
C GLU A 378 19.47 9.49 1.48
N ASP A 379 18.94 10.43 0.70
CA ASP A 379 17.89 10.21 -0.28
C ASP A 379 18.18 11.05 -1.54
N PRO A 380 19.17 10.63 -2.36
CA PRO A 380 19.55 11.33 -3.59
C PRO A 380 18.36 11.52 -4.54
N GLU A 381 18.50 12.43 -5.50
CA GLU A 381 17.52 12.58 -6.59
C GLU A 381 17.35 11.27 -7.36
N PHE A 382 16.16 11.02 -7.92
CA PHE A 382 15.80 9.73 -8.52
C PHE A 382 16.87 9.20 -9.50
N ASN A 383 17.41 10.06 -10.37
CA ASN A 383 18.42 9.68 -11.36
C ASN A 383 19.81 9.43 -10.74
N ASP A 384 20.09 10.00 -9.58
CA ASP A 384 21.37 9.85 -8.88
C ASP A 384 21.40 8.62 -7.96
N LYS A 385 20.24 7.98 -7.74
CA LYS A 385 20.14 6.72 -7.02
C LYS A 385 20.86 5.61 -7.78
N SER A 386 21.74 4.91 -7.08
CA SER A 386 22.72 3.99 -7.65
C SER A 386 22.19 2.59 -7.94
N ASP A 387 21.13 2.14 -7.25
CA ASP A 387 20.57 0.79 -7.43
C ASP A 387 19.21 0.83 -8.15
N GLU A 388 19.12 0.10 -9.25
CA GLU A 388 17.95 0.03 -10.12
C GLU A 388 17.10 -1.22 -9.88
N ARG A 389 17.47 -2.05 -8.88
CA ARG A 389 16.64 -3.19 -8.47
C ARG A 389 15.46 -2.71 -7.64
N LEU A 390 14.38 -3.48 -7.63
CA LEU A 390 13.26 -3.25 -6.74
C LEU A 390 13.61 -3.74 -5.33
N LEU A 391 13.65 -2.79 -4.39
CA LEU A 391 13.98 -3.04 -3.00
C LEU A 391 12.76 -3.49 -2.19
N TRP A 392 12.96 -4.56 -1.41
CA TRP A 392 12.18 -4.79 -0.19
C TRP A 392 13.05 -5.39 0.92
N ARG A 393 12.93 -4.82 2.12
CA ARG A 393 13.54 -5.31 3.36
C ARG A 393 12.54 -5.22 4.50
N GLY A 394 12.22 -6.35 5.11
CA GLY A 394 11.31 -6.41 6.24
C GLY A 394 11.43 -7.72 7.02
N SER A 395 10.82 -7.77 8.20
CA SER A 395 10.71 -9.02 8.96
C SER A 395 9.56 -9.88 8.43
N ASN A 396 9.53 -11.16 8.79
CA ASN A 396 8.48 -12.13 8.43
C ASN A 396 7.20 -11.94 9.28
N THR A 397 6.69 -10.72 9.35
CA THR A 397 5.33 -10.45 9.86
C THR A 397 4.28 -10.74 8.76
N GLY A 398 3.00 -10.64 9.08
CA GLY A 398 1.90 -10.95 8.15
C GLY A 398 1.11 -12.19 8.53
N ILE A 399 1.74 -13.11 9.24
CA ILE A 399 1.11 -14.31 9.81
C ILE A 399 2.03 -14.90 10.90
N PHE A 400 1.47 -15.66 11.83
CA PHE A 400 2.27 -16.48 12.74
C PHE A 400 2.69 -17.80 12.05
N HIS A 401 3.97 -18.13 12.08
CA HIS A 401 4.56 -19.28 11.37
C HIS A 401 4.63 -20.49 12.30
N ALA A 402 3.70 -21.43 12.14
CA ALA A 402 3.65 -22.68 12.87
C ALA A 402 3.31 -23.83 11.93
N THR A 403 3.49 -25.06 12.40
CA THR A 403 3.18 -26.26 11.61
C THR A 403 1.70 -26.39 11.25
N HIS A 404 0.82 -25.70 11.98
CA HIS A 404 -0.63 -25.73 11.79
C HIS A 404 -1.16 -24.47 11.10
N THR A 405 -0.31 -23.50 10.72
CA THR A 405 -0.71 -22.30 10.00
C THR A 405 -0.29 -22.37 8.53
N ARG A 406 -0.98 -21.61 7.67
CA ARG A 406 -0.82 -21.64 6.21
C ARG A 406 0.15 -20.57 5.67
N TRP A 407 1.24 -20.33 6.40
CA TRP A 407 2.14 -19.20 6.17
C TRP A 407 2.89 -19.26 4.83
N GLN A 408 3.05 -20.44 4.21
CA GLN A 408 3.79 -20.61 2.95
C GLN A 408 3.20 -19.82 1.77
N ASN A 409 1.92 -19.48 1.84
CA ASN A 409 1.21 -18.69 0.85
C ASN A 409 0.92 -17.26 1.32
N ALA A 410 1.40 -16.86 2.51
CA ALA A 410 1.23 -15.49 2.97
C ALA A 410 2.04 -14.52 2.10
N HIS A 411 1.53 -13.30 1.95
CA HIS A 411 2.03 -12.31 0.99
C HIS A 411 3.55 -12.03 1.12
N ARG A 412 4.14 -12.00 2.33
CA ARG A 412 5.59 -11.75 2.49
C ARG A 412 6.45 -12.97 2.17
N ASP A 413 6.03 -14.13 2.62
CA ASP A 413 6.64 -15.43 2.29
C ASP A 413 6.63 -15.66 0.79
N PHE A 414 5.48 -15.44 0.16
CA PHE A 414 5.31 -15.52 -1.28
C PHE A 414 6.22 -14.51 -1.98
N LEU A 415 6.24 -13.24 -1.56
CA LEU A 415 7.11 -12.21 -2.14
C LEU A 415 8.59 -12.61 -2.11
N VAL A 416 9.12 -12.99 -0.94
CA VAL A 416 10.54 -13.33 -0.79
C VAL A 416 10.87 -14.57 -1.61
N ARG A 417 10.01 -15.60 -1.62
CA ARG A 417 10.19 -16.77 -2.49
C ARG A 417 10.16 -16.38 -3.97
N TYR A 418 9.14 -15.65 -4.40
CA TYR A 418 8.89 -15.29 -5.79
C TYR A 418 10.05 -14.50 -6.40
N ALA A 419 10.63 -13.58 -5.62
CA ALA A 419 11.75 -12.75 -6.03
C ALA A 419 13.11 -13.47 -6.04
N ASN A 420 13.25 -14.60 -5.32
CA ASN A 420 14.51 -15.34 -5.20
C ASN A 420 14.47 -16.73 -5.85
N GLU A 421 13.35 -17.11 -6.47
CA GLU A 421 13.20 -18.40 -7.13
C GLU A 421 14.12 -18.50 -8.36
N TYR A 422 14.94 -19.54 -8.41
CA TYR A 422 15.86 -19.79 -9.53
C TYR A 422 15.21 -20.60 -10.65
N GLU A 423 14.37 -21.56 -10.28
CA GLU A 423 13.69 -22.46 -11.21
C GLU A 423 12.43 -21.83 -11.81
N GLY A 424 12.02 -22.35 -12.98
CA GLY A 424 10.79 -21.94 -13.63
C GLY A 424 10.91 -20.72 -14.55
N THR A 425 9.75 -20.33 -15.10
CA THR A 425 9.62 -19.24 -16.07
C THR A 425 8.48 -18.31 -15.68
N VAL A 426 8.55 -17.07 -16.15
CA VAL A 426 7.46 -16.10 -16.06
C VAL A 426 7.21 -15.52 -17.44
N ASP A 427 5.93 -15.35 -17.78
CA ASP A 427 5.53 -14.64 -18.99
C ASP A 427 5.45 -13.15 -18.66
N VAL A 428 6.10 -12.29 -19.44
CA VAL A 428 6.20 -10.84 -19.18
C VAL A 428 5.83 -10.04 -20.42
N LEU A 429 4.98 -9.04 -20.25
CA LEU A 429 4.74 -7.99 -21.24
C LEU A 429 6.00 -7.13 -21.32
N MET A 430 6.67 -7.20 -22.46
CA MET A 430 7.88 -6.41 -22.68
C MET A 430 7.50 -4.93 -22.83
N PRO A 431 8.35 -4.00 -22.35
CA PRO A 431 8.12 -2.59 -22.58
C PRO A 431 8.17 -2.27 -24.08
N ASN A 432 7.22 -1.48 -24.55
CA ASN A 432 7.27 -0.86 -25.87
C ASN A 432 8.11 0.42 -25.81
N VAL A 433 8.69 0.83 -26.95
CA VAL A 433 9.45 2.07 -27.01
C VAL A 433 8.50 3.26 -27.07
N LYS A 434 7.32 3.10 -27.68
CA LYS A 434 6.34 4.18 -27.86
C LYS A 434 4.92 3.77 -27.49
N GLU A 435 4.11 4.76 -27.11
CA GLU A 435 2.68 4.58 -26.79
C GLU A 435 1.87 4.11 -28.00
N ASN A 436 2.31 4.41 -29.24
CA ASN A 436 1.60 4.02 -30.46
C ASN A 436 2.03 2.66 -31.04
N GLU A 437 2.76 1.85 -30.26
CA GLU A 437 3.17 0.49 -30.64
C GLU A 437 2.27 -0.56 -29.98
N ARG A 438 2.00 -1.66 -30.68
CA ARG A 438 1.29 -2.82 -30.11
C ARG A 438 2.14 -3.48 -29.02
N VAL A 439 1.57 -3.81 -27.87
CA VAL A 439 2.29 -4.48 -26.77
C VAL A 439 2.66 -5.93 -27.12
N GLY A 440 1.85 -6.57 -27.97
CA GLY A 440 2.09 -7.94 -28.40
C GLY A 440 1.89 -8.98 -27.30
N ALA A 441 2.18 -10.23 -27.63
CA ALA A 441 2.06 -11.34 -26.69
C ALA A 441 3.20 -11.31 -25.65
N PRO A 442 2.94 -11.74 -24.39
CA PRO A 442 3.97 -11.86 -23.37
C PRO A 442 5.15 -12.75 -23.80
N ARG A 443 6.37 -12.37 -23.41
CA ARG A 443 7.58 -13.16 -23.61
C ARG A 443 7.87 -14.02 -22.40
N LYS A 444 8.15 -15.31 -22.63
CA LYS A 444 8.56 -16.24 -21.58
C LYS A 444 10.02 -16.05 -21.21
N LEU A 445 10.29 -15.73 -19.95
CA LEU A 445 11.63 -15.51 -19.40
C LEU A 445 11.95 -16.54 -18.31
N LYS A 446 13.23 -16.92 -18.18
CA LYS A 446 13.70 -17.76 -17.08
C LYS A 446 13.95 -16.90 -15.84
N LYS A 447 13.40 -17.29 -14.69
CA LYS A 447 13.57 -16.55 -13.43
C LYS A 447 15.04 -16.44 -13.01
N SER A 448 15.80 -17.52 -13.16
CA SER A 448 17.27 -17.55 -12.96
C SER A 448 18.05 -16.47 -13.73
N SER A 449 17.53 -15.97 -14.84
CA SER A 449 18.20 -14.96 -15.66
C SER A 449 17.83 -13.53 -15.29
N ILE A 450 16.71 -13.30 -14.59
CA ILE A 450 16.17 -11.95 -14.38
C ILE A 450 15.99 -11.58 -12.90
N ASN A 451 15.79 -12.55 -12.00
CA ASN A 451 15.44 -12.26 -10.60
C ASN A 451 16.54 -11.51 -9.86
N SER A 452 17.79 -11.97 -9.96
CA SER A 452 18.93 -11.30 -9.33
C SER A 452 19.22 -9.93 -9.93
N ALA A 453 18.85 -9.73 -11.21
CA ALA A 453 19.00 -8.47 -11.90
C ALA A 453 17.88 -7.50 -11.54
N LEU A 454 16.65 -7.96 -11.25
CA LEU A 454 15.46 -7.12 -11.00
C LEU A 454 15.19 -6.84 -9.54
N PHE A 455 15.51 -7.77 -8.64
CA PHE A 455 15.04 -7.71 -7.25
C PHE A 455 16.20 -7.64 -6.26
N ASP A 456 15.99 -6.80 -5.25
CA ASP A 456 16.68 -6.95 -3.99
C ASP A 456 15.67 -7.11 -2.84
N ILE A 457 15.21 -8.34 -2.65
CA ILE A 457 14.10 -8.67 -1.76
C ILE A 457 14.53 -9.77 -0.80
N ALA A 458 14.51 -9.48 0.50
CA ALA A 458 14.91 -10.44 1.52
C ALA A 458 14.28 -10.12 2.87
N PHE A 459 14.15 -11.15 3.72
CA PHE A 459 13.88 -10.92 5.13
C PHE A 459 15.10 -10.30 5.82
N THR A 460 14.85 -9.58 6.92
CA THR A 460 15.90 -8.90 7.69
C THR A 460 16.05 -9.44 9.09
N LYS A 461 17.29 -9.39 9.62
CA LYS A 461 17.69 -9.88 10.94
C LYS A 461 17.43 -11.39 11.08
N GLU A 462 16.67 -11.79 12.08
CA GLU A 462 16.34 -13.17 12.41
C GLU A 462 14.82 -13.38 12.33
N PRO A 463 14.35 -14.62 12.13
CA PRO A 463 12.93 -14.94 12.13
C PRO A 463 12.23 -14.51 13.41
N ILE A 464 11.09 -13.86 13.25
CA ILE A 464 10.15 -13.51 14.32
C ILE A 464 8.78 -14.13 14.01
N ASN A 465 7.79 -13.97 14.90
CA ASN A 465 6.42 -14.49 14.68
C ASN A 465 6.37 -15.96 14.23
N CYS A 466 7.19 -16.81 14.83
CA CYS A 466 7.30 -18.22 14.50
C CYS A 466 7.37 -19.07 15.76
N SER A 467 6.88 -20.31 15.65
CA SER A 467 7.07 -21.32 16.69
C SER A 467 8.50 -21.84 16.72
N GLU A 468 8.98 -22.32 17.87
CA GLU A 468 10.35 -22.86 18.04
C GLU A 468 10.73 -23.90 16.98
N ARG A 469 9.76 -24.70 16.53
CA ARG A 469 9.97 -25.74 15.51
C ARG A 469 10.08 -25.22 14.08
N VAL A 470 9.55 -24.03 13.80
CA VAL A 470 9.46 -23.48 12.43
C VAL A 470 10.51 -22.40 12.21
N CYS A 471 10.89 -21.61 13.22
CA CYS A 471 11.90 -20.56 13.05
C CYS A 471 13.21 -21.05 12.37
N PRO A 472 13.80 -22.21 12.76
CA PRO A 472 15.00 -22.72 12.07
C PRO A 472 14.76 -23.04 10.59
N LYS A 473 13.56 -23.52 10.23
CA LYS A 473 13.20 -23.83 8.84
C LYS A 473 13.12 -22.56 7.98
N LEU A 474 12.65 -21.45 8.56
CA LEU A 474 12.59 -20.18 7.83
C LEU A 474 13.99 -19.67 7.46
N LEU A 475 15.00 -19.94 8.29
CA LEU A 475 16.41 -19.64 7.98
C LEU A 475 16.94 -20.44 6.79
N GLU A 476 16.46 -21.67 6.60
CA GLU A 476 16.85 -22.53 5.48
C GLU A 476 16.10 -22.16 4.19
N LEU A 477 14.85 -21.73 4.30
CA LEU A 477 13.96 -21.51 3.15
C LEU A 477 14.16 -20.15 2.47
N TYR A 478 14.60 -19.13 3.21
CA TYR A 478 14.60 -17.76 2.73
C TYR A 478 15.96 -17.08 2.87
N PRO A 479 16.27 -16.10 2.01
CA PRO A 479 17.40 -15.22 2.23
C PRO A 479 17.12 -14.27 3.40
N TRP A 480 18.04 -14.28 4.38
CA TRP A 480 18.08 -13.34 5.50
C TRP A 480 19.26 -12.39 5.33
N ARG A 481 19.01 -11.09 5.47
CA ARG A 481 20.02 -10.03 5.33
C ARG A 481 20.08 -9.16 6.59
N PRO A 482 21.18 -8.44 6.82
CA PRO A 482 21.25 -7.46 7.89
C PRO A 482 20.14 -6.40 7.79
N PHE A 483 19.93 -5.67 8.89
CA PHE A 483 19.08 -4.50 8.88
C PHE A 483 19.60 -3.46 7.89
N MET A 484 18.70 -2.89 7.09
CA MET A 484 19.01 -1.83 6.13
C MET A 484 18.54 -0.49 6.67
N GLY A 485 19.48 0.44 6.83
CA GLY A 485 19.20 1.81 7.29
C GLY A 485 18.60 2.70 6.21
N GLN A 486 18.25 3.94 6.56
CA GLN A 486 17.66 4.91 5.64
C GLN A 486 18.62 5.25 4.48
N ALA A 487 19.85 5.64 4.77
CA ALA A 487 20.91 5.84 3.77
C ALA A 487 20.99 4.73 2.71
N GLN A 488 21.11 3.47 3.14
CA GLN A 488 21.24 2.34 2.24
C GLN A 488 19.98 2.11 1.40
N ALA A 489 18.79 2.27 2.01
CA ALA A 489 17.54 2.14 1.29
C ALA A 489 17.28 3.31 0.32
N GLY A 490 17.81 4.50 0.62
CA GLY A 490 17.71 5.70 -0.20
C GLY A 490 18.46 5.62 -1.52
N GLU A 491 19.38 4.66 -1.69
CA GLU A 491 20.11 4.41 -2.93
C GLU A 491 19.26 3.72 -4.02
N TYR A 492 18.04 3.27 -3.71
CA TYR A 492 17.22 2.48 -4.63
C TYR A 492 16.16 3.31 -5.35
N ARG A 493 16.12 3.22 -6.69
CA ARG A 493 15.09 3.91 -7.51
C ARG A 493 13.69 3.38 -7.30
N TYR A 494 13.56 2.07 -7.03
CA TYR A 494 12.29 1.37 -6.97
C TYR A 494 12.15 0.68 -5.61
N VAL A 495 11.04 0.90 -4.92
CA VAL A 495 10.80 0.31 -3.59
C VAL A 495 9.40 -0.27 -3.50
N LEU A 496 9.28 -1.47 -2.94
CA LEU A 496 8.00 -2.14 -2.71
C LEU A 496 7.49 -1.90 -1.28
N ASP A 497 6.22 -1.54 -1.18
CA ASP A 497 5.43 -1.48 0.04
C ASP A 497 4.45 -2.66 0.07
N VAL A 498 4.52 -3.48 1.11
CA VAL A 498 3.61 -4.60 1.34
C VAL A 498 3.16 -4.61 2.79
N ASP A 499 1.94 -5.09 2.99
CA ASP A 499 1.30 -5.26 4.29
C ASP A 499 2.13 -6.11 5.27
N GLY A 500 1.84 -5.98 6.55
CA GLY A 500 2.35 -6.82 7.63
C GLY A 500 1.21 -7.58 8.29
N ASN A 501 1.24 -7.66 9.63
CA ASN A 501 0.11 -8.23 10.40
C ASN A 501 -1.19 -7.42 10.18
N GLY A 502 -1.05 -6.13 9.91
CA GLY A 502 -2.09 -5.24 9.37
C GLY A 502 -1.53 -4.48 8.16
N TRP A 503 -1.96 -3.24 7.96
CA TRP A 503 -1.42 -2.35 6.93
C TRP A 503 0.09 -2.07 7.09
N SER A 504 0.72 -1.59 6.01
CA SER A 504 2.12 -1.15 6.06
C SER A 504 2.26 0.25 6.66
N GLY A 505 2.69 0.31 7.93
CA GLY A 505 3.09 1.56 8.58
C GLY A 505 4.35 2.23 7.99
N ARG A 506 4.95 1.69 6.92
CA ARG A 506 6.13 2.29 6.26
C ARG A 506 5.75 3.25 5.15
N PHE A 507 4.53 3.16 4.61
CA PHE A 507 4.16 3.82 3.36
C PHE A 507 4.41 5.34 3.40
N LYS A 508 4.06 6.03 4.50
CA LYS A 508 4.35 7.46 4.68
C LYS A 508 5.82 7.79 4.44
N ARG A 509 6.75 7.09 5.11
CA ARG A 509 8.18 7.33 4.91
C ARG A 509 8.62 7.01 3.48
N LEU A 510 8.12 5.92 2.90
CA LEU A 510 8.50 5.48 1.56
C LEU A 510 8.05 6.47 0.48
N ILE A 511 6.77 6.84 0.46
CA ILE A 511 6.25 7.81 -0.52
C ILE A 511 6.82 9.23 -0.33
N THR A 512 7.41 9.51 0.84
CA THR A 512 8.17 10.76 1.05
C THR A 512 9.56 10.71 0.41
N SER A 513 10.13 9.55 0.10
CA SER A 513 11.46 9.47 -0.52
C SER A 513 11.45 9.88 -2.00
N ASN A 514 12.63 10.00 -2.60
CA ASN A 514 12.78 10.22 -4.04
C ASN A 514 12.65 8.93 -4.88
N ALA A 515 12.14 7.82 -4.32
CA ALA A 515 11.97 6.54 -5.01
C ALA A 515 10.55 6.35 -5.59
N LEU A 516 10.43 5.58 -6.67
CA LEU A 516 9.15 5.11 -7.18
C LEU A 516 8.63 3.97 -6.29
N ILE A 517 7.46 4.19 -5.69
CA ILE A 517 6.86 3.23 -4.78
C ILE A 517 5.87 2.32 -5.52
N PHE A 518 6.09 1.02 -5.40
CA PHE A 518 5.12 -0.02 -5.75
C PHE A 518 4.37 -0.39 -4.47
N LYS A 519 3.04 -0.47 -4.47
CA LYS A 519 2.26 -0.81 -3.28
C LYS A 519 1.32 -1.98 -3.54
N SER A 520 1.45 -3.02 -2.73
CA SER A 520 0.54 -4.16 -2.69
C SER A 520 -0.14 -4.24 -1.33
N THR A 521 -1.46 -4.11 -1.29
CA THR A 521 -2.21 -4.11 -0.03
C THR A 521 -3.64 -4.61 -0.19
N ILE A 522 -4.23 -5.13 0.90
CA ILE A 522 -5.67 -5.39 1.03
C ILE A 522 -6.39 -4.42 1.97
N TYR A 523 -5.68 -3.45 2.54
CA TYR A 523 -6.24 -2.52 3.51
C TYR A 523 -6.48 -1.17 2.85
N PRO A 524 -7.75 -0.79 2.64
CA PRO A 524 -8.09 0.61 2.48
C PRO A 524 -7.66 1.38 3.73
N GLU A 525 -6.91 2.46 3.52
CA GLU A 525 -6.37 3.33 4.56
C GLU A 525 -7.14 4.67 4.55
N TRP A 526 -6.96 5.49 5.59
CA TRP A 526 -7.66 6.77 5.73
C TRP A 526 -7.47 7.72 4.54
N PHE A 527 -6.34 7.61 3.83
CA PHE A 527 -6.00 8.44 2.67
C PHE A 527 -6.40 7.81 1.33
N THR A 528 -7.02 6.63 1.29
CA THR A 528 -7.30 5.90 0.04
C THR A 528 -8.04 6.75 -0.99
N ASP A 529 -9.01 7.56 -0.57
CA ASP A 529 -9.76 8.43 -1.49
C ASP A 529 -8.99 9.73 -1.85
N ARG A 530 -7.92 10.05 -1.11
CA ARG A 530 -7.09 11.27 -1.24
C ARG A 530 -5.83 11.07 -2.08
N VAL A 531 -5.28 9.85 -2.09
CA VAL A 531 -4.15 9.48 -2.97
C VAL A 531 -4.69 8.96 -4.31
N GLN A 532 -3.88 9.04 -5.36
CA GLN A 532 -4.23 8.52 -6.69
C GLN A 532 -3.14 7.54 -7.16
N SER A 533 -3.51 6.28 -7.39
CA SER A 533 -2.65 5.27 -8.02
C SER A 533 -2.31 5.69 -9.46
N TRP A 534 -1.14 5.30 -9.95
CA TRP A 534 -0.55 5.70 -11.24
C TRP A 534 -0.17 7.19 -11.38
N VAL A 535 -0.55 8.04 -10.41
CA VAL A 535 -0.02 9.41 -10.27
C VAL A 535 1.03 9.47 -9.17
N HIS A 536 0.75 8.87 -8.01
CA HIS A 536 1.59 9.02 -6.81
C HIS A 536 2.37 7.75 -6.45
N PHE A 537 1.92 6.58 -6.91
CA PHE A 537 2.55 5.28 -6.69
C PHE A 537 2.00 4.26 -7.70
N VAL A 538 2.69 3.12 -7.86
CA VAL A 538 2.27 2.01 -8.73
C VAL A 538 1.54 0.95 -7.90
N PRO A 539 0.22 0.69 -8.12
CA PRO A 539 -0.48 -0.40 -7.44
C PRO A 539 -0.04 -1.76 -8.02
N VAL A 540 0.11 -2.77 -7.16
CA VAL A 540 0.54 -4.14 -7.52
C VAL A 540 -0.41 -5.17 -6.90
N GLN A 541 -0.85 -6.15 -7.68
CA GLN A 541 -1.71 -7.23 -7.21
C GLN A 541 -1.04 -8.05 -6.09
N VAL A 542 -1.84 -8.60 -5.17
CA VAL A 542 -1.34 -9.33 -3.98
C VAL A 542 -0.65 -10.65 -4.36
N ASP A 543 -1.04 -11.24 -5.49
CA ASP A 543 -0.38 -12.41 -6.08
C ASP A 543 0.87 -12.07 -6.93
N LEU A 544 1.23 -10.78 -6.99
CA LEU A 544 2.37 -10.22 -7.73
C LEU A 544 2.35 -10.52 -9.24
N SER A 545 1.19 -10.85 -9.80
CA SER A 545 1.04 -11.26 -11.20
C SER A 545 1.38 -10.18 -12.22
N ASP A 546 1.33 -8.91 -11.81
CA ASP A 546 1.69 -7.72 -12.59
C ASP A 546 3.02 -7.08 -12.20
N LEU A 547 3.75 -7.66 -11.22
CA LEU A 547 4.96 -7.04 -10.68
C LEU A 547 6.10 -6.97 -11.71
N TYR A 548 6.38 -8.06 -12.44
CA TYR A 548 7.42 -8.05 -13.48
C TYR A 548 7.07 -7.08 -14.58
N ASP A 549 5.83 -7.11 -15.06
CA ASP A 549 5.37 -6.27 -16.17
C ASP A 549 5.46 -4.79 -15.79
N ALA A 550 5.02 -4.42 -14.58
CA ALA A 550 5.10 -3.04 -14.09
C ALA A 550 6.53 -2.58 -13.83
N LEU A 551 7.38 -3.40 -13.21
CA LEU A 551 8.77 -3.04 -12.95
C LEU A 551 9.55 -2.89 -14.26
N MET A 552 9.44 -3.84 -15.18
CA MET A 552 10.16 -3.80 -16.46
C MET A 552 9.68 -2.67 -17.37
N PHE A 553 8.45 -2.20 -17.22
CA PHE A 553 8.00 -0.99 -17.89
C PHE A 553 8.83 0.24 -17.47
N PHE A 554 8.94 0.52 -16.18
CA PHE A 554 9.68 1.71 -15.72
C PHE A 554 11.19 1.54 -15.81
N ARG A 555 11.70 0.38 -15.37
CA ARG A 555 13.12 0.10 -15.22
C ARG A 555 13.78 -0.40 -16.51
N GLY A 556 12.99 -0.90 -17.45
CA GLY A 556 13.49 -1.67 -18.59
C GLY A 556 13.76 -3.13 -18.22
N ASP A 557 14.29 -3.88 -19.18
CA ASP A 557 14.56 -5.30 -18.99
C ASP A 557 15.76 -5.57 -18.06
N GLY A 558 16.30 -6.81 -18.06
CA GLY A 558 17.46 -7.16 -17.23
C GLY A 558 18.72 -6.31 -17.51
N ASN A 559 18.78 -5.65 -18.67
CA ASN A 559 19.85 -4.75 -19.10
C ASN A 559 19.41 -3.27 -19.10
N GLY A 560 18.18 -2.96 -18.68
CA GLY A 560 17.62 -1.61 -18.73
C GLY A 560 17.09 -1.19 -20.10
N GLU A 561 17.00 -2.11 -21.08
CA GLU A 561 16.49 -1.77 -22.41
C GLU A 561 14.97 -1.55 -22.37
N GLY A 562 14.49 -0.54 -23.11
CA GLY A 562 13.06 -0.18 -23.18
C GLY A 562 12.53 0.52 -21.93
N SER A 563 13.39 1.03 -21.06
CA SER A 563 12.99 1.71 -19.83
C SER A 563 12.19 2.99 -20.07
N HIS A 564 11.23 3.24 -19.17
CA HIS A 564 10.45 4.48 -19.06
C HIS A 564 10.79 5.18 -17.74
N GLU A 565 12.08 5.40 -17.49
CA GLU A 565 12.57 5.98 -16.23
C GLU A 565 12.07 7.40 -15.99
N ASP A 566 11.84 8.17 -17.06
CA ASP A 566 11.26 9.51 -16.99
C ASP A 566 9.83 9.48 -16.45
N LEU A 567 9.02 8.50 -16.87
CA LEU A 567 7.69 8.23 -16.34
C LEU A 567 7.76 7.73 -14.89
N GLY A 568 8.73 6.86 -14.59
CA GLY A 568 8.97 6.37 -13.22
C GLY A 568 9.32 7.52 -12.26
N ARG A 569 10.22 8.41 -12.68
CA ARG A 569 10.58 9.63 -11.97
C ARG A 569 9.40 10.57 -11.79
N LYS A 570 8.55 10.73 -12.82
CA LYS A 570 7.33 11.55 -12.74
C LYS A 570 6.44 11.09 -11.58
N ILE A 571 6.15 9.79 -11.49
CA ILE A 571 5.33 9.24 -10.40
C ILE A 571 6.04 9.37 -9.04
N ALA A 572 7.34 9.08 -8.97
CA ALA A 572 8.11 9.19 -7.72
C ALA A 572 8.05 10.63 -7.14
N MET A 573 8.27 11.63 -7.99
CA MET A 573 8.23 13.04 -7.58
C MET A 573 6.82 13.50 -7.20
N ALA A 574 5.81 13.09 -7.98
CA ALA A 574 4.42 13.38 -7.64
C ALA A 574 4.02 12.75 -6.29
N GLY A 575 4.44 11.51 -6.02
CA GLY A 575 4.24 10.83 -4.74
C GLY A 575 4.86 11.58 -3.57
N ARG A 576 6.13 11.99 -3.72
CA ARG A 576 6.83 12.83 -2.72
C ARG A 576 6.10 14.15 -2.48
N GLU A 577 5.76 14.87 -3.55
CA GLU A 577 5.02 16.12 -3.45
C GLU A 577 3.68 15.94 -2.73
N TRP A 578 2.96 14.87 -3.06
CA TRP A 578 1.70 14.55 -2.39
C TRP A 578 1.90 14.28 -0.90
N SER A 579 2.94 13.53 -0.54
CA SER A 579 3.27 13.25 0.86
C SER A 579 3.53 14.54 1.67
N LEU A 580 4.26 15.49 1.07
CA LEU A 580 4.64 16.75 1.71
C LEU A 580 3.49 17.75 1.80
N LYS A 581 2.51 17.69 0.88
CA LYS A 581 1.39 18.65 0.80
C LYS A 581 0.08 18.14 1.39
N TYR A 582 -0.18 16.83 1.36
CA TYR A 582 -1.48 16.24 1.70
C TYR A 582 -1.42 15.26 2.90
N TRP A 583 -0.23 14.91 3.39
CA TRP A 583 -0.04 14.01 4.55
C TRP A 583 0.83 14.67 5.64
N ARG A 584 0.54 15.93 5.95
CA ARG A 584 1.18 16.66 7.05
C ARG A 584 0.46 16.38 8.37
N LYS A 585 1.00 16.87 9.49
CA LYS A 585 0.31 16.74 10.79
C LYS A 585 -1.03 17.48 10.77
N GLU A 586 -1.06 18.61 10.08
CA GLU A 586 -2.23 19.44 9.88
C GLU A 586 -3.34 18.69 9.13
N ASP A 587 -2.99 17.88 8.11
CA ASP A 587 -3.93 17.04 7.38
C ASP A 587 -4.47 15.89 8.26
N LEU A 588 -3.62 15.29 9.10
CA LEU A 588 -4.07 14.28 10.08
C LEU A 588 -5.03 14.87 11.10
N ASN A 589 -4.71 16.07 11.62
CA ASN A 589 -5.60 16.83 12.50
C ASN A 589 -6.92 17.18 11.81
N ALA A 590 -6.91 17.66 10.56
CA ALA A 590 -8.13 17.94 9.82
C ALA A 590 -9.02 16.69 9.65
N TYR A 591 -8.41 15.53 9.43
CA TYR A 591 -9.14 14.26 9.35
C TYR A 591 -9.70 13.82 10.68
N PHE A 592 -8.91 13.86 11.75
CA PHE A 592 -9.40 13.55 13.10
C PHE A 592 -10.51 14.50 13.54
N PHE A 593 -10.35 15.80 13.29
CA PHE A 593 -11.35 16.81 13.62
C PHE A 593 -12.66 16.44 12.94
N ARG A 594 -12.64 16.17 11.63
CA ARG A 594 -13.86 15.78 10.93
C ARG A 594 -14.45 14.45 11.44
N LEU A 595 -13.63 13.43 11.64
CA LEU A 595 -14.05 12.13 12.14
C LEU A 595 -14.73 12.25 13.52
N ILE A 596 -14.15 13.04 14.41
CA ILE A 596 -14.66 13.25 15.77
C ILE A 596 -15.98 14.02 15.75
N LEU A 597 -16.14 15.04 14.89
CA LEU A 597 -17.42 15.75 14.72
C LEU A 597 -18.54 14.79 14.26
N GLU A 598 -18.27 13.95 13.27
CA GLU A 598 -19.23 12.97 12.76
C GLU A 598 -19.56 11.89 13.81
N TYR A 599 -18.54 11.42 14.54
CA TYR A 599 -18.73 10.40 15.57
C TYR A 599 -19.46 10.94 16.81
N ALA A 600 -19.14 12.15 17.26
CA ALA A 600 -19.87 12.82 18.35
C ALA A 600 -21.36 13.01 18.00
N ARG A 601 -21.66 13.23 16.72
CA ARG A 601 -23.05 13.28 16.23
C ARG A 601 -23.73 11.92 16.33
N LEU A 602 -23.06 10.80 16.00
CA LEU A 602 -23.62 9.45 16.16
C LEU A 602 -23.92 9.09 17.62
N MET A 603 -23.09 9.58 18.54
CA MET A 603 -23.26 9.44 20.00
C MET A 603 -24.43 10.27 20.58
N SER A 604 -25.09 11.12 19.78
CA SER A 604 -26.25 11.88 20.25
C SER A 604 -27.55 11.12 20.02
N LYS A 605 -28.45 11.15 21.01
CA LYS A 605 -29.86 10.72 20.81
C LYS A 605 -30.60 11.64 19.85
N ASP A 606 -30.28 12.93 19.88
CA ASP A 606 -30.76 13.92 18.92
C ASP A 606 -29.65 14.23 17.90
N ARG A 607 -29.53 13.36 16.88
CA ARG A 607 -28.54 13.51 15.81
C ARG A 607 -28.85 14.71 14.90
N ALA A 608 -30.10 15.18 14.87
CA ALA A 608 -30.54 16.31 14.06
C ALA A 608 -30.05 17.64 14.66
N ALA A 609 -30.17 17.82 15.97
CA ALA A 609 -29.61 18.99 16.68
C ALA A 609 -28.08 19.09 16.60
N MET A 610 -27.40 17.99 16.26
CA MET A 610 -25.96 17.91 16.03
C MET A 610 -25.57 18.17 14.57
N SER A 611 -26.47 18.70 13.75
CA SER A 611 -26.19 19.12 12.38
C SER A 611 -25.79 20.59 12.33
N TYR A 612 -24.86 20.95 11.45
CA TYR A 612 -24.54 22.33 11.12
C TYR A 612 -25.70 22.96 10.36
N THR A 613 -26.19 24.08 10.88
CA THR A 613 -27.17 24.93 10.21
C THR A 613 -26.42 26.17 9.69
N PRO A 614 -26.35 26.40 8.37
CA PRO A 614 -25.75 27.62 7.86
C PRO A 614 -26.51 28.83 8.43
N ASN A 615 -25.79 29.82 8.93
CA ASN A 615 -26.38 31.14 9.12
C ASN A 615 -26.67 31.70 7.72
N ILE A 616 -27.93 31.60 7.28
CA ILE A 616 -28.39 32.14 5.99
C ILE A 616 -28.52 33.66 6.09
#